data_AF-A0A8J8CP64-F1
#
_entry.id   AF-A0A8J8CP64-F1
#
_cell.length_a   1.000
_cell.length_b   1.000
_cell.length_c   1.000
_cell.angle_alpha   90.00
_cell.angle_beta   90.00
_cell.angle_gamma   90.00
#
_symmetry.space_group_name_H-M   'P 1'
#
loop_
_entity.id
_entity.type
_entity.pdbx_description
1 polymer ?
#
loop_
_entity_poly.entity_id
_entity_poly.type
_entity_poly.pdbx_seq_one_letter_code
_entity_poly.pdbx_strand_id
1 'polypeptide(L)'
;MVDLTYTEDELNNYRKGNYQVFIMLPLRYLAENNLSVKDYASFIGKTLSITWKNHQGAPLDVKAKLIAMNYAASLAEKITYEITEQGLEIEIHNWPHPQFMQTLKITKEMITDFNTVWESIGEYIGLKFTQEVKETGYVLKFTK
;
A
#
# COMPACT_ATOMS: atom_id res chain seq x y z
N MET A 1 -17.86 -8.02 -36.49
CA MET A 1 -16.78 -7.84 -35.49
C MET A 1 -16.87 -6.41 -35.00
N VAL A 2 -16.74 -6.20 -33.68
CA VAL A 2 -16.59 -4.85 -33.12
C VAL A 2 -15.10 -4.64 -32.91
N ASP A 3 -14.57 -3.53 -33.43
CA ASP A 3 -13.20 -3.11 -33.19
C ASP A 3 -13.15 -2.39 -31.84
N LEU A 4 -12.29 -2.86 -30.93
CA LEU A 4 -12.11 -2.32 -29.59
C LEU A 4 -10.68 -1.80 -29.48
N THR A 5 -10.51 -0.51 -29.73
CA THR A 5 -9.24 0.19 -29.52
C THR A 5 -9.34 1.01 -28.24
N TYR A 6 -8.38 0.85 -27.34
CA TYR A 6 -8.29 1.57 -26.07
C TYR A 6 -7.07 2.50 -26.08
N THR A 7 -7.22 3.66 -25.47
CA THR A 7 -6.12 4.59 -25.19
C THR A 7 -5.23 4.08 -24.07
N GLU A 8 -4.00 4.58 -24.01
CA GLU A 8 -3.07 4.23 -22.93
C GLU A 8 -3.61 4.64 -21.55
N ASP A 9 -4.28 5.80 -21.47
CA ASP A 9 -4.88 6.30 -20.24
C ASP A 9 -6.02 5.40 -19.74
N GLU A 10 -6.88 4.93 -20.64
CA GLU A 10 -7.93 3.96 -20.31
C GLU A 10 -7.35 2.65 -19.78
N LEU A 11 -6.34 2.11 -20.46
CA LEU A 11 -5.66 0.89 -20.03
C LEU A 11 -4.96 1.08 -18.67
N ASN A 12 -4.32 2.22 -18.44
CA ASN A 12 -3.62 2.50 -17.19
C ASN A 12 -4.59 2.67 -16.02
N ASN A 13 -5.69 3.38 -16.20
CA ASN A 13 -6.73 3.49 -15.18
C ASN A 13 -7.35 2.12 -14.86
N TYR A 14 -7.64 1.32 -15.89
CA TYR A 14 -8.15 -0.04 -15.71
C TYR A 14 -7.16 -0.95 -14.95
N ARG A 15 -5.87 -0.92 -15.30
CA ARG A 15 -4.82 -1.69 -14.62
C ARG A 15 -4.68 -1.32 -13.14
N LYS A 16 -4.65 -0.02 -12.82
CA LYS A 16 -4.54 0.46 -11.44
C LYS A 16 -5.76 0.05 -10.60
N GLY A 17 -6.97 0.16 -11.17
CA GLY A 17 -8.20 -0.32 -10.54
C GLY A 17 -8.16 -1.81 -10.25
N ASN A 18 -7.77 -2.62 -11.24
CA ASN A 18 -7.61 -4.06 -11.06
C ASN A 18 -6.58 -4.40 -9.98
N TYR A 19 -5.44 -3.71 -9.96
CA TYR A 19 -4.41 -3.93 -8.95
C TYR A 19 -4.95 -3.69 -7.52
N GLN A 20 -5.69 -2.59 -7.31
CA GLN A 20 -6.32 -2.33 -6.02
C GLN A 20 -7.39 -3.40 -5.67
N VAL A 21 -8.19 -3.85 -6.63
CA VAL A 21 -9.15 -4.95 -6.42
C VAL A 21 -8.45 -6.25 -6.02
N PHE A 22 -7.33 -6.60 -6.65
CA PHE A 22 -6.55 -7.79 -6.31
C PHE A 22 -5.92 -7.71 -4.91
N ILE A 23 -5.64 -6.52 -4.40
CA ILE A 23 -5.23 -6.32 -3.01
C ILE A 23 -6.44 -6.53 -2.07
N MET A 24 -7.60 -5.98 -2.40
CA MET A 24 -8.77 -5.94 -1.51
C MET A 24 -9.57 -7.23 -1.43
N LEU A 25 -9.72 -7.97 -2.54
CA LEU A 25 -10.51 -9.20 -2.57
C LEU A 25 -10.04 -10.23 -1.54
N PRO A 26 -8.72 -10.49 -1.39
CA PRO A 26 -8.21 -11.31 -0.29
C PRO A 26 -8.63 -10.79 1.08
N LEU A 27 -8.57 -9.47 1.33
CA LEU A 27 -8.99 -8.91 2.63
C LEU A 27 -10.46 -9.19 2.90
N ARG A 28 -11.32 -9.00 1.89
CA ARG A 28 -12.75 -9.32 2.00
C ARG A 28 -12.97 -10.79 2.31
N TYR A 29 -12.30 -11.69 1.60
CA TYR A 29 -12.38 -13.12 1.84
C TYR A 29 -11.96 -13.48 3.27
N LEU A 30 -10.85 -12.92 3.76
CA LEU A 30 -10.38 -13.16 5.13
C LEU A 30 -11.43 -12.73 6.15
N ALA A 31 -12.00 -11.53 5.99
CA ALA A 31 -13.04 -11.02 6.87
C ALA A 31 -14.31 -11.89 6.87
N GLU A 32 -14.76 -12.38 5.71
CA GLU A 32 -15.93 -13.27 5.61
C GLU A 32 -15.72 -14.63 6.30
N ASN A 33 -14.46 -15.05 6.45
CA ASN A 33 -14.09 -16.33 7.05
C ASN A 33 -13.50 -16.19 8.45
N ASN A 34 -13.59 -15.01 9.07
CA ASN A 34 -13.00 -14.70 10.40
C ASN A 34 -11.48 -15.01 10.47
N LEU A 35 -10.76 -14.78 9.38
CA LEU A 35 -9.31 -14.93 9.30
C LEU A 35 -8.63 -13.57 9.52
N SER A 36 -7.44 -13.60 10.12
CA SER A 36 -6.68 -12.39 10.47
C SER A 36 -6.10 -11.71 9.22
N VAL A 37 -6.53 -10.46 8.96
CA VAL A 37 -5.94 -9.62 7.92
C VAL A 37 -4.49 -9.27 8.27
N LYS A 38 -4.20 -9.03 9.55
CA LYS A 38 -2.86 -8.72 10.04
C LYS A 38 -1.88 -9.87 9.80
N ASP A 39 -2.29 -11.11 10.04
CA ASP A 39 -1.42 -12.27 9.81
C ASP A 39 -1.12 -12.45 8.32
N TYR A 40 -2.12 -12.22 7.46
CA TYR A 40 -1.94 -12.21 6.03
C TYR A 40 -0.99 -11.10 5.56
N ALA A 41 -1.13 -9.89 6.11
CA ALA A 41 -0.25 -8.76 5.83
C ALA A 41 1.21 -9.05 6.25
N SER A 42 1.40 -9.64 7.43
CA SER A 42 2.71 -10.10 7.90
C SER A 42 3.31 -11.17 6.98
N PHE A 43 2.51 -12.12 6.51
CA PHE A 43 2.95 -13.11 5.53
C PHE A 43 3.42 -12.46 4.22
N ILE A 44 2.63 -11.53 3.67
CA ILE A 44 3.01 -10.77 2.46
C ILE A 44 4.30 -10.00 2.73
N GLY A 45 4.38 -9.28 3.84
CA GLY A 45 5.52 -8.41 4.17
C GLY A 45 6.82 -9.20 4.24
N LYS A 46 6.81 -10.36 4.93
CA LYS A 46 7.96 -11.27 4.99
C LYS A 46 8.34 -11.85 3.63
N THR A 47 7.35 -12.16 2.80
CA THR A 47 7.58 -12.71 1.47
C THR A 47 8.19 -11.67 0.54
N LEU A 48 7.66 -10.45 0.56
CA LEU A 48 8.07 -9.37 -0.33
C LEU A 48 9.33 -8.64 0.15
N SER A 49 9.66 -8.64 1.44
CA SER A 49 10.84 -7.94 1.96
C SER A 49 12.14 -8.40 1.27
N ILE A 50 12.23 -9.66 0.85
CA ILE A 50 13.38 -10.19 0.09
C ILE A 50 13.62 -9.40 -1.21
N THR A 51 12.55 -8.90 -1.85
CA THR A 51 12.66 -8.10 -3.09
C THR A 51 13.31 -6.73 -2.84
N TRP A 52 13.38 -6.29 -1.58
CA TRP A 52 14.00 -5.03 -1.15
C TRP A 52 15.49 -5.16 -0.82
N LYS A 53 16.12 -6.32 -1.05
CA LYS A 53 17.54 -6.57 -0.74
C LYS A 53 18.48 -5.50 -1.29
N ASN A 54 18.25 -5.09 -2.53
CA ASN A 54 19.09 -4.11 -3.19
C ASN A 54 18.84 -2.66 -2.71
N HIS A 55 17.86 -2.45 -1.82
CA HIS A 55 17.45 -1.15 -1.31
C HIS A 55 17.80 -0.93 0.16
N GLN A 56 18.38 -1.91 0.86
CA GLN A 56 18.74 -1.78 2.27
C GLN A 56 19.69 -0.59 2.52
N GLY A 57 20.72 -0.43 1.69
CA GLY A 57 21.67 0.69 1.74
C GLY A 57 21.25 1.92 0.94
N ALA A 58 20.05 1.93 0.34
CA ALA A 58 19.60 3.07 -0.45
C ALA A 58 19.29 4.29 0.45
N PRO A 59 19.47 5.51 -0.08
CA PRO A 59 19.03 6.74 0.59
C PRO A 59 17.53 6.71 0.94
N LEU A 60 17.15 7.45 2.00
CA LEU A 60 15.76 7.51 2.46
C LEU A 60 14.79 8.04 1.40
N ASP A 61 15.23 8.98 0.54
CA ASP A 61 14.39 9.50 -0.53
C ASP A 61 14.08 8.44 -1.60
N VAL A 62 15.04 7.55 -1.89
CA VAL A 62 14.83 6.42 -2.80
C VAL A 62 13.85 5.43 -2.18
N LYS A 63 14.01 5.09 -0.90
CA LYS A 63 13.07 4.23 -0.16
C LYS A 63 11.66 4.82 -0.17
N ALA A 64 11.53 6.12 0.09
CA ALA A 64 10.26 6.85 0.07
C ALA A 64 9.55 6.76 -1.28
N LYS A 65 10.28 7.01 -2.37
CA LYS A 65 9.73 6.92 -3.74
C LYS A 65 9.22 5.52 -4.04
N LEU A 66 9.96 4.47 -3.66
CA LEU A 66 9.54 3.08 -3.89
C LEU A 66 8.28 2.73 -3.10
N ILE A 67 8.18 3.15 -1.84
CA ILE A 67 6.98 2.93 -1.03
C ILE A 67 5.80 3.70 -1.65
N ALA A 68 5.97 4.98 -1.98
CA ALA A 68 4.96 5.79 -2.64
C ALA A 68 4.48 5.18 -3.97
N MET A 69 5.39 4.61 -4.77
CA MET A 69 5.03 3.95 -6.03
C MET A 69 4.07 2.76 -5.84
N ASN A 70 4.20 2.00 -4.74
CA ASN A 70 3.27 0.90 -4.45
C ASN A 70 1.83 1.41 -4.29
N TYR A 71 1.67 2.55 -3.61
CA TYR A 71 0.37 3.19 -3.42
C TYR A 71 -0.14 3.86 -4.69
N ALA A 72 0.72 4.56 -5.44
CA ALA A 72 0.37 5.21 -6.70
C ALA A 72 -0.08 4.19 -7.76
N ALA A 73 0.54 3.00 -7.79
CA ALA A 73 0.13 1.89 -8.64
C ALA A 73 -1.27 1.34 -8.26
N SER A 74 -1.77 1.66 -7.07
CA SER A 74 -3.05 1.23 -6.53
C SER A 74 -4.03 2.39 -6.31
N LEU A 75 -4.05 3.37 -7.21
CA LEU A 75 -5.03 4.48 -7.23
C LEU A 75 -5.00 5.45 -6.03
N ALA A 76 -3.91 5.55 -5.27
CA ALA A 76 -3.75 6.70 -4.38
C ALA A 76 -3.76 8.01 -5.20
N GLU A 77 -4.53 9.00 -4.79
CA GLU A 77 -4.70 10.25 -5.55
C GLU A 77 -3.54 11.23 -5.35
N LYS A 78 -3.04 11.28 -4.13
CA LYS A 78 -1.93 12.16 -3.75
C LYS A 78 -1.05 11.45 -2.76
N ILE A 79 0.25 11.57 -2.97
CA ILE A 79 1.27 11.05 -2.06
C ILE A 79 2.32 12.13 -1.88
N THR A 80 2.67 12.41 -0.63
CA THR A 80 3.77 13.30 -0.26
C THR A 80 4.67 12.57 0.72
N TYR A 81 5.95 12.92 0.75
CA TYR A 81 6.87 12.37 1.73
C TYR A 81 7.79 13.45 2.28
N GLU A 82 8.22 13.27 3.52
CA GLU A 82 9.16 14.12 4.23
C GLU A 82 10.25 13.27 4.86
N ILE A 83 11.50 13.72 4.75
CA ILE A 83 12.64 13.09 5.42
C ILE A 83 12.97 13.93 6.64
N THR A 84 12.92 13.30 7.80
CA THR A 84 13.24 13.92 9.08
C THR A 84 14.56 13.36 9.62
N GLU A 85 15.06 13.91 10.72
CA GLU A 85 16.23 13.36 11.40
C GLU A 85 15.98 11.92 11.90
N GLN A 86 14.73 11.66 12.29
CA GLN A 86 14.22 10.42 12.86
C GLN A 86 13.97 9.35 11.78
N GLY A 87 13.76 9.75 10.52
CA GLY A 87 13.56 8.83 9.41
C GLY A 87 12.76 9.43 8.26
N LEU A 88 11.63 8.79 7.94
CA LEU A 88 10.81 9.10 6.76
C LEU A 88 9.32 9.03 7.11
N GLU A 89 8.56 10.04 6.72
CA GLU A 89 7.10 10.04 6.78
C GLU A 89 6.51 10.11 5.36
N ILE A 90 5.46 9.34 5.10
CA ILE A 90 4.76 9.29 3.80
C ILE A 90 3.28 9.46 4.05
N GLU A 91 2.70 10.55 3.55
CA GLU A 91 1.26 10.81 3.60
C GLU A 91 0.62 10.35 2.30
N ILE A 92 -0.43 9.55 2.42
CA ILE A 92 -1.14 8.93 1.31
C ILE A 92 -2.61 9.33 1.43
N HIS A 93 -3.13 9.99 0.39
CA HIS A 93 -4.52 10.41 0.33
C HIS A 93 -5.33 9.53 -0.63
N ASN A 94 -6.59 9.33 -0.26
CA ASN A 94 -7.59 8.58 -0.99
C ASN A 94 -7.17 7.15 -1.36
N TRP A 95 -6.35 6.54 -0.50
CA TRP A 95 -6.06 5.12 -0.57
C TRP A 95 -6.62 4.40 0.65
N PRO A 96 -7.38 3.32 0.45
CA PRO A 96 -7.83 2.86 -0.85
C PRO A 96 -8.96 3.72 -1.41
N HIS A 97 -9.24 3.61 -2.71
CA HIS A 97 -10.25 4.47 -3.34
C HIS A 97 -11.66 4.14 -2.80
N PRO A 98 -12.47 5.13 -2.39
CA PRO A 98 -13.72 4.95 -1.64
C PRO A 98 -14.75 4.05 -2.34
N GLN A 99 -14.82 4.12 -3.67
CA GLN A 99 -15.74 3.28 -4.44
C GLN A 99 -15.45 1.78 -4.24
N PHE A 100 -14.18 1.38 -4.19
CA PHE A 100 -13.82 -0.02 -3.97
C PHE A 100 -14.02 -0.43 -2.52
N MET A 101 -13.72 0.46 -1.57
CA MET A 101 -14.04 0.25 -0.15
C MET A 101 -15.53 -0.04 0.05
N GLN A 102 -16.41 0.74 -0.59
CA GLN A 102 -17.86 0.54 -0.55
C GLN A 102 -18.28 -0.76 -1.27
N THR A 103 -17.81 -0.95 -2.50
CA THR A 103 -18.22 -2.09 -3.35
C THR A 103 -17.82 -3.43 -2.74
N LEU A 104 -16.60 -3.52 -2.21
CA LEU A 104 -16.04 -4.74 -1.63
C LEU A 104 -16.26 -4.84 -0.11
N LYS A 105 -17.00 -3.89 0.48
CA LYS A 105 -17.28 -3.82 1.93
C LYS A 105 -16.00 -3.92 2.78
N ILE A 106 -14.96 -3.21 2.38
CA ILE A 106 -13.69 -3.14 3.10
C ILE A 106 -13.80 -2.05 4.17
N THR A 107 -13.36 -2.36 5.39
CA THR A 107 -13.37 -1.41 6.51
C THR A 107 -12.02 -0.71 6.65
N LYS A 108 -12.00 0.44 7.34
CA LYS A 108 -10.73 1.13 7.68
C LYS A 108 -9.79 0.26 8.53
N GLU A 109 -10.35 -0.56 9.40
CA GLU A 109 -9.60 -1.50 10.24
C GLU A 109 -8.86 -2.54 9.39
N MET A 110 -9.54 -3.15 8.40
CA MET A 110 -8.90 -4.11 7.49
C MET A 110 -7.71 -3.50 6.74
N ILE A 111 -7.82 -2.24 6.34
CA ILE A 111 -6.72 -1.54 5.66
C ILE A 111 -5.59 -1.19 6.64
N THR A 112 -5.93 -0.76 7.84
CA THR A 112 -4.96 -0.48 8.90
C THR A 112 -4.16 -1.75 9.19
N ASP A 113 -4.83 -2.90 9.35
CA ASP A 113 -4.18 -4.20 9.50
C ASP A 113 -3.35 -4.57 8.27
N PHE A 114 -3.86 -4.35 7.06
CA PHE A 114 -3.12 -4.66 5.84
C PHE A 114 -1.83 -3.84 5.70
N ASN A 115 -1.84 -2.56 6.10
CA ASN A 115 -0.65 -1.70 6.08
C ASN A 115 0.49 -2.21 6.97
N THR A 116 0.23 -3.14 7.90
CA THR A 116 1.30 -3.80 8.68
C THR A 116 2.24 -4.66 7.81
N VAL A 117 1.92 -4.88 6.53
CA VAL A 117 2.86 -5.41 5.53
C VAL A 117 4.21 -4.68 5.53
N TRP A 118 4.19 -3.38 5.85
CA TRP A 118 5.38 -2.54 5.92
C TRP A 118 6.23 -2.77 7.17
N GLU A 119 5.75 -3.46 8.20
CA GLU A 119 6.56 -3.81 9.37
C GLU A 119 7.76 -4.67 8.94
N SER A 120 7.50 -5.80 8.29
CA SER A 120 8.58 -6.70 7.84
C SER A 120 9.45 -6.10 6.74
N ILE A 121 8.88 -5.27 5.86
CA ILE A 121 9.67 -4.57 4.82
C ILE A 121 10.56 -3.50 5.47
N GLY A 122 10.00 -2.73 6.40
CA GLY A 122 10.70 -1.72 7.20
C GLY A 122 11.88 -2.33 7.92
N GLU A 123 11.65 -3.39 8.71
CA GLU A 123 12.70 -4.09 9.45
C GLU A 123 13.83 -4.53 8.53
N TYR A 124 13.47 -5.08 7.37
CA TYR A 124 14.43 -5.55 6.38
C TYR A 124 15.29 -4.42 5.78
N ILE A 125 14.72 -3.22 5.59
CA ILE A 125 15.47 -2.03 5.14
C ILE A 125 16.05 -1.20 6.30
N GLY A 126 16.02 -1.74 7.52
CA GLY A 126 16.63 -1.16 8.72
C GLY A 126 15.83 -0.02 9.36
N LEU A 127 14.51 -0.02 9.23
CA LEU A 127 13.61 0.99 9.78
C LEU A 127 12.45 0.33 10.55
N LYS A 128 11.94 1.00 11.58
CA LYS A 128 10.71 0.60 12.29
C LYS A 128 9.51 1.28 11.66
N PHE A 129 8.46 0.52 11.42
CA PHE A 129 7.23 1.02 10.85
C PHE A 129 6.20 1.36 11.94
N THR A 130 5.54 2.50 11.77
CA THR A 130 4.27 2.81 12.42
C THR A 130 3.36 3.52 11.42
N GLN A 131 2.08 3.65 11.74
CA GLN A 131 1.12 4.37 10.90
C GLN A 131 0.14 5.19 11.73
N GLU A 132 -0.43 6.21 11.10
CA GLU A 132 -1.51 7.02 11.63
C GLU A 132 -2.66 7.05 10.63
N VAL A 133 -3.88 6.83 11.11
CA VAL A 133 -5.10 6.94 10.30
C VAL A 133 -5.53 8.41 10.26
N LYS A 134 -5.69 8.95 9.06
CA LYS A 134 -6.23 10.30 8.82
C LYS A 134 -7.66 10.21 8.29
N GLU A 135 -8.35 11.35 8.25
CA GLU A 135 -9.68 11.43 7.64
C GLU A 135 -9.66 11.00 6.17
N THR A 136 -8.65 11.47 5.43
CA THR A 136 -8.51 11.29 3.97
C THR A 136 -7.51 10.20 3.57
N GLY A 137 -6.94 9.44 4.52
CA GLY A 137 -5.99 8.38 4.21
C GLY A 137 -5.09 7.98 5.37
N TYR A 138 -3.77 7.84 5.12
CA TYR A 138 -2.81 7.33 6.10
C TYR A 138 -1.50 8.12 6.06
N VAL A 139 -0.85 8.22 7.22
CA VAL A 139 0.57 8.58 7.30
C VAL A 139 1.35 7.35 7.72
N LEU A 140 2.31 6.95 6.89
CA LEU A 140 3.26 5.88 7.20
C LEU A 140 4.54 6.50 7.74
N LYS A 141 5.06 5.98 8.84
CA LYS A 141 6.29 6.47 9.46
C LYS A 141 7.31 5.35 9.55
N PHE A 142 8.50 5.60 9.03
CA PHE A 142 9.63 4.70 9.04
C PHE A 142 10.78 5.36 9.80
N THR A 143 11.04 4.93 11.03
CA THR A 143 12.05 5.54 11.91
C THR A 143 13.26 4.63 12.08
N LYS A 144 14.40 5.19 12.49
CA LYS A 144 15.57 4.39 12.89
C LYS A 144 15.32 3.60 14.19
#